data_AF-A0A8B4RG17-F1
#
_entry.id   AF-A0A8B4RG17-F1
#
_cell.length_a   1.000
_cell.length_b   1.000
_cell.length_c   1.000
_cell.angle_alpha   90.00
_cell.angle_beta   90.00
_cell.angle_gamma   90.00
#
_symmetry.space_group_name_H-M   'P 1'
#
loop_
_entity.id
_entity.type
_entity.pdbx_description
1 polymer ?
#
loop_
_entity_poly.entity_id
_entity_poly.type
_entity_poly.pdbx_seq_one_letter_code
_entity_poly.pdbx_strand_id
1 'polypeptide(L)'
;MIKHNELVLNGKGTSSFPFKVLVEDRPSVQVPRSKTQLLDHRGLSGAIVQTNKHRDVIEKPYRLYLIGANEKEVNEFSAFLMQEGFWLESERLKLTRFWCYRTDSFDIKQDDHDVYVIDVTFICHPTRFFKSVDRQVLSANGVLKTQGSALAFPTITITGQSVSDETNWGWV
;
A
#
# COMPACT_ATOMS: atom_id res chain seq x y z
N MET A 1 -15.40 -14.22 -14.79
CA MET A 1 -13.93 -14.24 -14.62
C MET A 1 -13.63 -14.62 -13.18
N ILE A 2 -12.78 -15.62 -12.94
CA ILE A 2 -12.59 -16.18 -11.60
C ILE A 2 -11.52 -15.36 -10.87
N LYS A 3 -11.87 -14.78 -9.71
CA LYS A 3 -10.96 -14.04 -8.84
C LYS A 3 -10.31 -15.00 -7.84
N HIS A 4 -8.99 -15.10 -7.88
CA HIS A 4 -8.23 -15.92 -6.93
C HIS A 4 -7.13 -15.08 -6.31
N ASN A 5 -7.44 -14.43 -5.17
CA ASN A 5 -6.52 -13.59 -4.40
C ASN A 5 -5.89 -12.49 -5.25
N GLU A 6 -6.71 -11.81 -6.04
CA GLU A 6 -6.26 -10.83 -7.02
C GLU A 6 -5.31 -9.78 -6.39
N LEU A 7 -4.24 -9.46 -7.13
CA LEU A 7 -3.42 -8.29 -6.86
C LEU A 7 -3.83 -7.17 -7.79
N VAL A 8 -3.95 -5.97 -7.25
CA VAL A 8 -4.29 -4.76 -8.01
C VAL A 8 -3.11 -3.80 -7.91
N LEU A 9 -2.56 -3.44 -9.06
CA LEU A 9 -1.50 -2.45 -9.22
C LEU A 9 -2.10 -1.25 -9.94
N ASN A 10 -2.12 -0.08 -9.28
CA ASN A 10 -2.71 1.16 -9.84
C ASN A 10 -4.13 0.99 -10.43
N GLY A 11 -4.96 0.18 -9.76
CA GLY A 11 -6.33 -0.08 -10.19
C GLY A 11 -6.49 -1.15 -11.27
N LYS A 12 -5.40 -1.58 -11.94
CA LYS A 12 -5.43 -2.73 -12.85
C LYS A 12 -5.13 -4.01 -12.07
N GLY A 13 -6.11 -4.91 -12.07
CA GLY A 13 -6.03 -6.19 -11.36
C GLY A 13 -5.40 -7.30 -12.19
N THR A 14 -4.80 -8.29 -11.53
CA THR A 14 -4.29 -9.51 -12.20
C THR A 14 -5.39 -10.29 -12.89
N SER A 15 -6.66 -10.14 -12.49
CA SER A 15 -7.76 -10.77 -13.19
C SER A 15 -8.05 -10.11 -14.55
N SER A 16 -7.59 -8.88 -14.82
CA SER A 16 -7.88 -8.17 -16.08
C SER A 16 -7.23 -8.75 -17.34
N PHE A 17 -6.34 -9.73 -17.19
CA PHE A 17 -5.65 -10.38 -18.31
C PHE A 17 -6.50 -11.50 -18.93
N PRO A 18 -6.29 -11.84 -20.22
CA PRO A 18 -7.10 -12.83 -20.92
C PRO A 18 -6.84 -14.28 -20.46
N PHE A 19 -5.81 -14.52 -19.66
CA PHE A 19 -5.40 -15.80 -19.09
C PHE A 19 -5.64 -15.84 -17.57
N LYS A 20 -5.57 -17.03 -16.97
CA LYS A 20 -5.86 -17.20 -15.55
C LYS A 20 -4.62 -16.93 -14.71
N VAL A 21 -4.71 -15.97 -13.78
CA VAL A 21 -3.65 -15.68 -12.80
C VAL A 21 -4.05 -16.19 -11.42
N LEU A 22 -3.27 -17.09 -10.84
CA LEU A 22 -3.39 -17.49 -9.44
C LEU A 22 -2.34 -16.76 -8.62
N VAL A 23 -2.76 -16.13 -7.53
CA VAL A 23 -1.85 -15.50 -6.58
C VAL A 23 -1.81 -16.33 -5.30
N GLU A 24 -0.63 -16.88 -5.02
CA GLU A 24 -0.33 -17.47 -3.72
C GLU A 24 0.11 -16.36 -2.77
N ASP A 25 -0.84 -15.92 -1.94
CA ASP A 25 -0.61 -14.91 -0.90
C ASP A 25 -0.93 -15.52 0.47
N ARG A 26 0.01 -15.48 1.41
CA ARG A 26 -0.25 -15.75 2.82
C ARG A 26 -0.38 -14.41 3.54
N PRO A 27 -1.60 -13.96 3.90
CA PRO A 27 -1.79 -12.64 4.49
C PRO A 27 -0.99 -12.53 5.78
N SER A 28 -0.02 -11.61 5.79
CA SER A 28 0.85 -11.38 6.92
C SER A 28 0.97 -9.88 7.22
N VAL A 29 0.92 -9.55 8.51
CA VAL A 29 1.19 -8.20 8.99
C VAL A 29 2.67 -8.12 9.33
N GLN A 30 3.45 -7.67 8.36
CA GLN A 30 4.87 -7.42 8.55
C GLN A 30 5.09 -6.01 9.11
N VAL A 31 6.03 -5.91 10.06
CA VAL A 31 6.53 -4.65 10.60
C VAL A 31 8.01 -4.54 10.23
N PRO A 32 8.41 -3.53 9.43
CA PRO A 32 9.80 -3.41 8.99
C PRO A 32 10.71 -3.06 10.15
N ARG A 33 11.99 -3.46 10.01
CA ARG A 33 13.03 -3.24 11.01
C ARG A 33 13.21 -1.73 11.26
N SER A 34 13.52 -1.37 12.51
CA SER A 34 13.92 0.00 12.84
C SER A 34 15.33 0.25 12.33
N LYS A 35 15.58 1.47 11.82
CA LYS A 35 16.93 1.93 11.49
C LYS A 35 17.75 2.32 12.73
N THR A 36 17.17 2.23 13.93
CA THR A 36 17.89 2.43 15.19
C THR A 36 18.97 1.36 15.34
N GLN A 37 20.20 1.81 15.63
CA GLN A 37 21.33 0.91 15.81
C GLN A 37 21.63 0.73 17.30
N LEU A 38 21.95 -0.51 17.68
CA LEU A 38 22.46 -0.84 19.00
C LEU A 38 23.96 -1.09 18.87
N LEU A 39 24.75 -0.22 19.49
CA LEU A 39 26.20 -0.29 19.48
C LEU A 39 26.66 -0.96 20.77
N ASP A 40 27.09 -2.21 20.65
CA ASP A 40 27.60 -3.00 21.77
C ASP A 40 29.04 -2.59 22.10
N HIS A 41 29.37 -2.51 23.39
CA HIS A 41 30.70 -2.16 23.87
C HIS A 41 31.31 -3.37 24.60
N ARG A 42 32.43 -3.89 24.06
CA ARG A 42 33.08 -5.14 24.53
C ARG A 42 33.51 -5.16 26.00
N GLY A 43 33.46 -4.04 26.72
CA GLY A 43 33.83 -3.93 28.13
C GLY A 43 32.71 -3.56 29.09
N LEU A 44 31.45 -3.41 28.64
CA LEU A 44 30.32 -3.00 29.47
C LEU A 44 29.08 -3.83 29.14
N SER A 45 28.28 -4.17 30.14
CA SER A 45 26.98 -4.81 29.91
C SER A 45 25.99 -3.83 29.28
N GLY A 46 25.36 -4.23 28.17
CA GLY A 46 24.35 -3.44 27.47
C GLY A 46 24.86 -2.79 26.17
N ALA A 47 24.07 -1.90 25.59
CA ALA A 47 24.38 -1.25 24.31
C ALA A 47 24.04 0.24 24.33
N ILE A 48 24.78 1.03 23.56
CA ILE A 48 24.45 2.43 23.27
C ILE A 48 23.40 2.45 22.17
N VAL A 49 22.30 3.18 22.37
CA VAL A 49 21.20 3.30 21.41
C VAL A 49 21.40 4.53 20.54
N GLN A 50 21.66 4.33 19.25
CA GLN A 50 21.68 5.40 18.25
C GLN A 50 20.32 5.46 17.55
N THR A 51 19.45 6.34 18.06
CA THR A 51 18.04 6.41 17.65
C THR A 51 17.86 6.94 16.24
N ASN A 52 17.07 6.21 15.44
CA ASN A 52 16.52 6.69 14.18
C ASN A 52 15.00 6.40 14.16
N LYS A 53 14.19 7.45 13.97
CA LYS A 53 12.71 7.35 13.98
C LYS A 53 12.15 6.64 12.74
N HIS A 54 12.96 6.40 11.72
CA HIS A 54 12.55 5.78 10.47
C HIS A 54 12.73 4.26 10.49
N ARG A 55 11.97 3.59 9.62
CA ARG A 55 12.02 2.15 9.38
C ARG A 55 12.54 1.87 7.99
N ASP A 56 12.99 0.64 7.76
CA ASP A 56 13.34 0.15 6.44
C ASP A 56 12.12 0.01 5.53
N VAL A 57 12.35 -0.19 4.24
CA VAL A 57 11.31 -0.56 3.28
C VAL A 57 10.68 -1.91 3.67
N ILE A 58 9.49 -2.17 3.15
CA ILE A 58 8.83 -3.47 3.32
C ILE A 58 8.90 -4.25 2.01
N GLU A 59 9.37 -5.49 2.10
CA GLU A 59 9.43 -6.43 0.99
C GLU A 59 8.17 -7.29 1.01
N LYS A 60 7.44 -7.31 -0.10
CA LYS A 60 6.21 -8.07 -0.28
C LYS A 60 6.39 -9.15 -1.34
N PRO A 61 6.84 -10.35 -0.94
CA PRO A 61 6.98 -11.48 -1.86
C PRO A 61 5.61 -12.08 -2.16
N TYR A 62 5.39 -12.42 -3.42
CA TYR A 62 4.25 -13.15 -3.94
C TYR A 62 4.71 -14.20 -4.93
N ARG A 63 3.99 -15.32 -4.96
CA ARG A 63 4.15 -16.32 -6.02
C ARG A 63 2.91 -16.33 -6.89
N LEU A 64 3.11 -16.15 -8.20
CA LEU A 64 2.05 -16.04 -9.20
C LEU A 64 2.15 -17.23 -10.16
N TYR A 65 1.00 -17.69 -10.63
CA TYR A 65 0.91 -18.73 -11.65
C TYR A 65 0.05 -18.22 -12.81
N LEU A 66 0.60 -18.22 -14.02
CA LEU A 66 -0.09 -17.83 -15.25
C LEU A 66 -0.45 -19.11 -16.02
N ILE A 67 -1.74 -19.43 -16.03
CA ILE A 67 -2.26 -20.66 -16.64
C ILE A 67 -2.83 -20.31 -18.02
N GLY A 68 -2.31 -20.99 -19.05
CA GLY A 68 -2.75 -20.82 -20.44
C GLY A 68 -2.28 -19.51 -21.08
N ALA A 69 -1.24 -18.88 -20.53
CA ALA A 69 -0.63 -17.68 -21.11
C ALA A 69 0.35 -18.08 -22.21
N ASN A 70 0.35 -17.35 -23.34
CA ASN A 70 1.39 -17.49 -24.36
C ASN A 70 2.60 -16.58 -24.07
N GLU A 71 3.70 -16.75 -24.80
CA GLU A 71 4.94 -15.99 -24.58
C GLU A 71 4.74 -14.46 -24.69
N LYS A 72 3.91 -14.01 -25.64
CA LYS A 72 3.60 -12.59 -25.80
C LYS A 72 2.87 -12.04 -24.57
N GLU A 73 1.88 -12.79 -24.08
CA GLU A 73 1.11 -12.46 -22.89
C GLU A 73 1.97 -12.45 -21.62
N VAL A 74 2.95 -13.36 -21.52
CA VAL A 74 3.94 -13.38 -20.43
C VAL A 74 4.78 -12.10 -20.44
N ASN A 75 5.25 -11.66 -21.61
CA ASN A 75 5.99 -10.40 -21.76
C ASN A 75 5.12 -9.17 -21.43
N GLU A 76 3.85 -9.17 -21.82
CA GLU A 76 2.91 -8.10 -21.43
C GLU A 76 2.66 -8.09 -19.91
N PHE A 77 2.58 -9.27 -19.29
CA PHE A 77 2.42 -9.39 -17.85
C PHE A 77 3.67 -8.97 -17.08
N SER A 78 4.87 -9.28 -17.58
CA SER A 78 6.12 -8.81 -16.97
C SER A 78 6.20 -7.28 -17.00
N ALA A 79 5.79 -6.64 -18.10
CA ALA A 79 5.71 -5.18 -18.18
C ALA A 79 4.72 -4.59 -17.16
N PHE A 80 3.61 -5.27 -16.90
CA PHE A 80 2.67 -4.90 -15.84
C PHE A 80 3.29 -4.99 -14.43
N LEU A 81 4.11 -6.02 -14.16
CA LEU A 81 4.82 -6.12 -12.89
C LEU A 81 5.96 -5.10 -12.74
N MET A 82 6.61 -4.70 -13.84
CA MET A 82 7.74 -3.76 -13.82
C MET A 82 7.36 -2.28 -13.62
N GLN A 83 6.11 -1.98 -13.26
CA GLN A 83 5.69 -0.61 -12.98
C GLN A 83 6.48 -0.01 -11.80
N GLU A 84 6.71 1.30 -11.86
CA GLU A 84 7.27 2.08 -10.76
C GLU A 84 6.19 2.97 -10.15
N GLY A 85 6.28 3.22 -8.84
CA GLY A 85 5.38 4.13 -8.12
C GLY A 85 3.91 3.74 -8.24
N PHE A 86 3.49 2.69 -7.53
CA PHE A 86 2.12 2.19 -7.64
C PHE A 86 1.49 1.84 -6.30
N TRP A 87 0.15 1.93 -6.25
CA TRP A 87 -0.62 1.36 -5.16
C TRP A 87 -0.76 -0.14 -5.36
N LEU A 88 -0.26 -0.92 -4.41
CA LEU A 88 -0.45 -2.36 -4.33
C LEU A 88 -1.61 -2.69 -3.39
N GLU A 89 -2.57 -3.43 -3.91
CA GLU A 89 -3.68 -3.97 -3.13
C GLU A 89 -3.80 -5.48 -3.30
N SER A 90 -4.00 -6.19 -2.19
CA SER A 90 -4.38 -7.61 -2.20
C SER A 90 -5.87 -7.73 -1.90
N GLU A 91 -6.56 -8.60 -2.62
CA GLU A 91 -7.96 -8.96 -2.35
C GLU A 91 -8.14 -9.47 -0.90
N ARG A 92 -7.12 -10.12 -0.33
CA ARG A 92 -7.16 -10.64 1.05
C ARG A 92 -7.08 -9.53 2.09
N LEU A 93 -6.39 -8.42 1.79
CA LEU A 93 -6.25 -7.27 2.69
C LEU A 93 -7.31 -6.21 2.38
N LYS A 94 -8.46 -6.34 3.04
CA LYS A 94 -9.64 -5.48 2.77
C LYS A 94 -9.47 -4.03 3.19
N LEU A 95 -8.74 -3.78 4.28
CA LEU A 95 -8.69 -2.45 4.92
C LEU A 95 -7.55 -1.56 4.41
N THR A 96 -6.44 -2.18 4.00
CA THR A 96 -5.19 -1.46 3.76
C THR A 96 -4.61 -1.75 2.38
N ARG A 97 -3.83 -0.80 1.89
CA ARG A 97 -3.00 -0.89 0.69
C ARG A 97 -1.58 -0.40 1.00
N PHE A 98 -0.65 -0.70 0.09
CA PHE A 98 0.74 -0.28 0.20
C PHE A 98 1.09 0.64 -0.98
N TRP A 99 1.91 1.66 -0.71
CA TRP A 99 2.58 2.40 -1.76
C TRP A 99 3.89 1.68 -2.08
N CYS A 100 4.05 1.18 -3.29
CA CYS A 100 5.24 0.46 -3.73
C CYS A 100 6.08 1.32 -4.66
N TYR A 101 7.38 1.35 -4.40
CA TYR A 101 8.33 2.13 -5.19
C TYR A 101 8.60 1.45 -6.52
N ARG A 102 8.85 0.15 -6.47
CA ARG A 102 9.16 -0.69 -7.63
C ARG A 102 9.00 -2.16 -7.29
N THR A 103 9.06 -2.98 -8.31
CA THR A 103 9.28 -4.42 -8.20
C THR A 103 10.78 -4.70 -8.18
N ASP A 104 11.20 -5.64 -7.35
CA ASP A 104 12.58 -6.14 -7.36
C ASP A 104 12.81 -7.07 -8.57
N SER A 105 14.01 -7.64 -8.72
CA SER A 105 14.22 -8.68 -9.74
C SER A 105 13.29 -9.88 -9.51
N PHE A 106 12.68 -10.38 -10.58
CA PHE A 106 11.86 -11.59 -10.56
C PHE A 106 12.18 -12.47 -11.77
N ASP A 107 12.09 -13.78 -11.57
CA ASP A 107 12.21 -14.75 -12.66
C ASP A 107 10.83 -15.27 -13.04
N ILE A 108 10.64 -15.50 -14.34
CA ILE A 108 9.49 -16.24 -14.87
C ILE A 108 9.99 -17.59 -15.36
N LYS A 109 9.48 -18.68 -14.79
CA LYS A 109 9.86 -20.05 -15.13
C LYS A 109 8.64 -20.84 -15.56
N GLN A 110 8.74 -21.58 -16.65
CA GLN A 110 7.71 -22.53 -17.04
C GLN A 110 7.89 -23.81 -16.21
N ASP A 111 6.80 -24.33 -15.64
CA ASP A 111 6.80 -25.60 -14.93
C ASP A 111 6.50 -26.79 -15.85
N ASP A 112 6.52 -28.00 -15.28
CA ASP A 112 6.28 -29.25 -16.01
C ASP A 112 4.85 -29.38 -16.58
N HIS A 113 3.94 -28.47 -16.23
CA HIS A 113 2.54 -28.48 -16.64
C HIS A 113 2.20 -27.33 -17.61
N ASP A 114 3.20 -26.72 -18.25
CA ASP A 114 3.02 -25.60 -19.17
C ASP A 114 2.41 -24.35 -18.47
N VAL A 115 2.69 -24.18 -17.17
CA VAL A 115 2.28 -23.03 -16.38
C VAL A 115 3.48 -22.16 -16.09
N TYR A 116 3.36 -20.85 -16.33
CA TYR A 116 4.41 -19.90 -15.95
C TYR A 116 4.29 -19.54 -14.47
N VAL A 117 5.37 -19.75 -13.73
CA VAL A 117 5.51 -19.44 -12.31
C VAL A 117 6.39 -18.22 -12.15
N ILE A 118 5.96 -17.26 -11.33
CA ILE A 118 6.66 -16.01 -11.07
C ILE A 118 6.80 -15.82 -9.56
N ASP A 119 8.04 -15.73 -9.09
CA ASP A 119 8.35 -15.31 -7.73
C ASP A 119 8.72 -13.82 -7.76
N VAL A 120 7.79 -12.96 -7.33
CA VAL A 120 7.93 -11.50 -7.42
C VAL A 120 7.97 -10.86 -6.05
N THR A 121 8.88 -9.91 -5.84
CA THR A 121 8.95 -9.13 -4.60
C THR A 121 8.70 -7.66 -4.88
N PHE A 122 7.69 -7.07 -4.25
CA PHE A 122 7.45 -5.63 -4.33
C PHE A 122 8.13 -4.89 -3.19
N ILE A 123 8.87 -3.83 -3.52
CA ILE A 123 9.55 -2.97 -2.56
C ILE A 123 8.66 -1.78 -2.23
N CYS A 124 8.15 -1.73 -1.01
CA CYS A 124 7.11 -0.78 -0.63
C CYS A 124 7.49 0.12 0.55
N HIS A 125 6.79 1.24 0.67
CA HIS A 125 6.90 2.14 1.81
C HIS A 125 6.52 1.38 3.10
N PRO A 126 7.21 1.62 4.23
CA PRO A 126 6.89 0.98 5.52
C PRO A 126 5.49 1.27 6.08
N THR A 127 4.73 2.16 5.45
CA THR A 127 3.43 2.65 5.97
C THR A 127 2.32 1.89 5.27
N ARG A 128 1.37 1.40 6.07
CA ARG A 128 0.11 0.87 5.59
C ARG A 128 -0.89 2.00 5.47
N PHE A 129 -1.51 2.13 4.31
CA PHE A 129 -2.50 3.17 4.05
C PHE A 129 -3.88 2.54 4.07
N PHE A 130 -4.85 3.18 4.72
CA PHE A 130 -6.24 2.74 4.62
C PHE A 130 -6.77 3.00 3.20
N LYS A 131 -7.59 2.09 2.69
CA LYS A 131 -8.21 2.24 1.37
C LYS A 131 -9.33 3.29 1.38
N SER A 132 -10.09 3.35 2.47
CA SER A 132 -11.13 4.35 2.69
C SER A 132 -10.53 5.64 3.23
N VAL A 133 -11.01 6.77 2.72
CA VAL A 133 -10.74 8.08 3.31
C VAL A 133 -11.73 8.32 4.44
N ASP A 134 -11.21 8.67 5.62
CA ASP A 134 -12.05 9.11 6.73
C ASP A 134 -12.42 10.58 6.53
N ARG A 135 -13.73 10.88 6.48
CA ARG A 135 -14.26 12.23 6.30
C ARG A 135 -14.97 12.66 7.57
N GLN A 136 -14.38 13.62 8.26
CA GLN A 136 -14.95 14.20 9.47
C GLN A 136 -15.49 15.61 9.16
N VAL A 137 -16.74 15.86 9.54
CA VAL A 137 -17.33 17.21 9.51
C VAL A 137 -17.26 17.75 10.93
N LEU A 138 -16.52 18.84 11.08
CA LEU A 138 -16.31 19.50 12.37
C LEU A 138 -17.01 20.86 12.35
N SER A 139 -17.77 21.15 13.40
CA SER A 139 -18.31 22.48 13.68
C SER A 139 -17.38 23.24 14.64
N ALA A 140 -17.85 24.34 15.25
CA ALA A 140 -17.03 25.17 16.14
C ALA A 140 -16.31 24.32 17.21
N ASN A 141 -14.98 24.50 17.30
CA ASN A 141 -14.07 23.82 18.23
C ASN A 141 -13.92 22.29 18.07
N GLY A 142 -14.20 21.73 16.89
CA GLY A 142 -13.95 20.31 16.63
C GLY A 142 -12.45 19.96 16.56
N VAL A 143 -12.10 18.75 17.01
CA VAL A 143 -10.73 18.18 16.92
C VAL A 143 -10.72 17.07 15.88
N LEU A 144 -9.76 17.12 14.95
CA LEU A 144 -9.55 16.06 13.97
C LEU A 144 -9.01 14.80 14.65
N LYS A 145 -9.70 13.67 14.50
CA LYS A 145 -9.23 12.37 14.98
C LYS A 145 -8.46 11.65 13.89
N THR A 146 -7.14 11.53 14.00
CA THR A 146 -6.35 10.77 13.02
C THR A 146 -6.57 9.26 13.18
N GLN A 147 -6.83 8.56 12.07
CA GLN A 147 -6.92 7.10 12.05
C GLN A 147 -5.54 6.50 11.71
N GLY A 148 -5.07 5.56 12.53
CA GLY A 148 -3.80 4.85 12.31
C GLY A 148 -2.61 5.41 13.09
N SER A 149 -1.44 4.82 12.85
CA SER A 149 -0.21 5.08 13.63
C SER A 149 0.89 5.81 12.85
N ALA A 150 0.63 6.23 11.62
CA ALA A 150 1.54 6.99 10.78
C ALA A 150 1.12 8.47 10.69
N LEU A 151 2.07 9.34 10.33
CA LEU A 151 1.79 10.75 10.04
C LEU A 151 0.74 10.85 8.92
N ALA A 152 -0.33 11.60 9.18
CA ALA A 152 -1.39 11.87 8.21
C ALA A 152 -1.34 13.34 7.77
N PHE A 153 -1.59 13.58 6.48
CA PHE A 153 -1.67 14.91 5.89
C PHE A 153 -3.11 15.13 5.38
N PRO A 154 -4.03 15.60 6.25
CA PRO A 154 -5.44 15.74 5.90
C PRO A 154 -5.66 16.93 4.97
N THR A 155 -6.61 16.79 4.03
CA THR A 155 -7.14 17.93 3.28
C THR A 155 -8.27 18.57 4.07
N ILE A 156 -8.19 19.88 4.32
CA ILE A 156 -9.21 20.64 5.05
C ILE A 156 -10.03 21.46 4.05
N THR A 157 -11.35 21.37 4.12
CA THR A 157 -12.29 22.20 3.35
C THR A 157 -13.15 22.99 4.33
N ILE A 158 -13.16 24.32 4.20
CA ILE A 158 -13.92 25.23 5.07
C ILE A 158 -15.10 25.78 4.28
N THR A 159 -16.32 25.64 4.83
CA THR A 159 -17.56 26.19 4.26
C THR A 159 -18.21 27.11 5.28
N GLY A 160 -18.47 28.37 4.91
CA GLY A 160 -19.12 29.36 5.78
C GLY A 160 -20.59 29.56 5.42
N GLN A 161 -21.42 29.83 6.43
CA GLN A 161 -22.78 30.34 6.27
C GLN A 161 -22.84 31.71 6.95
N SER A 162 -23.23 32.75 6.21
CA SER A 162 -23.49 34.08 6.75
C SER A 162 -24.91 34.14 7.29
N VAL A 163 -25.09 34.61 8.52
CA VAL A 163 -26.39 35.07 9.02
C VAL A 163 -26.51 36.53 8.59
N SER A 164 -27.55 36.89 7.85
CA SER A 164 -27.81 38.29 7.52
C SER A 164 -28.29 39.01 8.79
N ASP A 165 -27.46 39.88 9.36
CA ASP A 165 -27.93 40.87 10.33
C ASP A 165 -28.73 41.94 9.56
N GLU A 166 -30.04 41.72 9.39
CA GLU A 166 -30.96 42.81 9.06
C GLU A 166 -31.09 43.73 10.27
N THR A 167 -30.19 44.70 10.40
CA THR A 167 -30.37 45.80 11.35
C THR A 167 -31.46 46.72 10.79
N ASN A 168 -32.72 46.44 11.14
CA ASN A 168 -33.86 47.29 10.78
C ASN A 168 -33.81 48.59 11.60
N TRP A 169 -33.06 49.59 11.13
CA TRP A 169 -33.10 50.96 11.66
C TRP A 169 -34.41 51.63 11.20
N GLY A 170 -35.50 51.33 11.89
CA GLY A 170 -36.73 52.10 11.78
C GLY A 170 -36.52 53.49 12.40
N TRP A 171 -36.54 54.52 11.56
CA TRP A 171 -36.59 55.92 11.99
C TRP A 171 -37.96 56.20 12.62
N VAL A 172 -37.97 56.57 13.90
CA VAL A 172 -39.08 57.22 14.61
C VAL A 172 -38.92 58.72 14.49
#